data_AF-A0A379URR2-F1
#
_entry.id   AF-A0A379URR2-F1
#
_cell.length_a   1.000
_cell.length_b   1.000
_cell.length_c   1.000
_cell.angle_alpha   90.00
_cell.angle_beta   90.00
_cell.angle_gamma   90.00
#
_symmetry.space_group_name_H-M   'P 1'
#
loop_
_entity.id
_entity.type
_entity.pdbx_description
1 polymer ?
#
loop_
_entity_poly.entity_id
_entity_poly.type
_entity_poly.pdbx_seq_one_letter_code
_entity_poly.pdbx_strand_id
1 'polypeptide(L)'
;MLDYETLRFIWWLLIGVILVAFMVTDGFDMGVGCLLPLIARNDDERRVLINSVGAHWEGNQVWLILAGGALFAAWPRVYAAAFSGFYVAMILVLCALFFRPLAFDYRGKIANARWRALWDTGLVIGSLVPPVVFGIAFGNLFLGVPLPSRRSFMLTILAPSGSYSRLCPTVWIIESVVGDYARRRLVTVENGGRYSSTGSVGHPPQRAADRDLLPAGRLLAVGRR
;
A
#
# COMPACT_ATOMS: atom_id res chain seq x y z
N MET A 1 34.17 -31.13 -12.01
CA MET A 1 32.81 -30.55 -11.92
C MET A 1 32.48 -30.41 -10.44
N LEU A 2 31.67 -29.44 -10.03
CA LEU A 2 31.29 -29.29 -8.61
C LEU A 2 30.46 -30.49 -8.15
N ASP A 3 30.67 -30.91 -6.89
CA ASP A 3 29.91 -32.01 -6.29
C ASP A 3 28.44 -31.62 -6.10
N TYR A 4 27.56 -32.61 -6.19
CA TYR A 4 26.11 -32.39 -6.10
C TYR A 4 25.68 -31.79 -4.76
N GLU A 5 26.31 -32.23 -3.66
CA GLU A 5 26.06 -31.69 -2.33
C GLU A 5 26.44 -30.20 -2.23
N THR A 6 27.62 -29.85 -2.74
CA THR A 6 28.11 -28.48 -2.82
C THR A 6 27.15 -27.60 -3.64
N LEU A 7 26.66 -28.11 -4.78
CA LEU A 7 25.71 -27.37 -5.62
C LEU A 7 24.38 -27.10 -4.89
N ARG A 8 23.86 -28.08 -4.13
CA ARG A 8 22.63 -27.88 -3.32
C ARG A 8 22.84 -26.83 -2.24
N PHE A 9 23.99 -26.85 -1.58
CA PHE A 9 24.31 -25.86 -0.55
C PHE A 9 24.47 -24.45 -1.12
N ILE A 10 25.14 -24.31 -2.27
CA ILE A 10 25.28 -23.03 -2.98
C ILE A 10 23.90 -22.47 -3.33
N TRP A 11 23.00 -23.28 -3.92
CA TRP A 11 21.65 -22.82 -4.27
C TRP A 11 20.83 -22.43 -3.05
N TRP A 12 20.93 -23.18 -1.95
CA TRP A 12 20.28 -22.82 -0.70
C TRP A 12 20.75 -21.46 -0.19
N LEU A 13 22.07 -21.22 -0.19
CA LEU A 13 22.67 -19.96 0.25
C LEU A 13 22.30 -18.81 -0.69
N LEU A 14 22.32 -19.04 -2.00
CA LEU A 14 21.98 -18.05 -3.02
C LEU A 14 20.52 -17.59 -2.90
N ILE A 15 19.58 -18.54 -2.73
CA ILE A 15 18.16 -18.21 -2.47
C ILE A 15 18.03 -17.43 -1.16
N GLY A 16 18.75 -17.83 -0.11
CA GLY A 16 18.77 -17.11 1.16
C GLY A 16 19.23 -15.65 1.01
N VAL A 17 20.32 -15.43 0.29
CA VAL A 17 20.85 -14.08 0.01
C VAL A 17 19.86 -13.24 -0.80
N ILE A 18 19.23 -13.82 -1.83
CA ILE A 18 18.21 -13.12 -2.62
C ILE A 18 17.03 -12.71 -1.75
N LEU A 19 16.54 -13.59 -0.88
CA LEU A 19 15.43 -13.29 0.02
C LEU A 19 15.80 -12.21 1.06
N VAL A 20 17.04 -12.22 1.57
CA VAL A 20 17.53 -11.16 2.46
C VAL A 20 17.65 -9.83 1.71
N ALA A 21 18.20 -9.83 0.49
CA ALA A 21 18.29 -8.64 -0.34
C ALA A 21 16.90 -8.06 -0.64
N PHE A 22 15.93 -8.91 -0.95
CA PHE A 22 14.52 -8.52 -1.09
C PHE A 22 13.97 -7.89 0.19
N MET A 23 14.16 -8.54 1.35
CA MET A 23 13.67 -8.03 2.64
C MET A 23 14.29 -6.68 3.03
N VAL A 24 15.56 -6.44 2.71
CA VAL A 24 16.24 -5.17 3.03
C VAL A 24 15.81 -4.07 2.06
N THR A 25 15.83 -4.35 0.76
CA THR A 25 15.58 -3.33 -0.28
C THR A 25 14.10 -3.00 -0.41
N ASP A 26 13.26 -4.00 -0.71
CA ASP A 26 11.82 -3.78 -0.89
C ASP A 26 11.11 -3.60 0.46
N GLY A 27 11.67 -4.13 1.56
CA GLY A 27 11.17 -3.84 2.90
C GLY A 27 11.30 -2.37 3.31
N PHE A 28 12.36 -1.68 2.88
CA PHE A 28 12.47 -0.22 3.06
C PHE A 28 11.37 0.51 2.27
N ASP A 29 11.19 0.16 0.99
CA ASP A 29 10.20 0.81 0.14
C ASP A 29 8.76 0.59 0.65
N MET A 30 8.44 -0.64 1.04
CA MET A 30 7.15 -1.00 1.64
C MET A 30 6.97 -0.34 3.01
N GLY A 31 8.04 -0.19 3.79
CA GLY A 31 8.03 0.55 5.04
C GLY A 31 7.65 2.01 4.83
N VAL A 32 8.33 2.70 3.91
CA VAL A 32 8.02 4.10 3.56
C VAL A 32 6.58 4.24 3.06
N GLY A 33 6.12 3.33 2.21
CA GLY A 33 4.75 3.30 1.70
C GLY A 33 3.69 3.12 2.79
N CYS A 34 3.94 2.27 3.80
CA CYS A 34 3.04 2.07 4.94
C CYS A 34 3.01 3.27 5.89
N LEU A 35 4.14 3.95 6.05
CA LEU A 35 4.29 5.08 6.97
C LEU A 35 3.79 6.40 6.35
N LEU A 36 3.57 6.44 5.03
CA LEU A 36 3.07 7.60 4.30
C LEU A 36 1.86 8.30 4.96
N PRO A 37 0.77 7.61 5.36
CA PRO A 37 -0.37 8.25 6.01
C PRO A 37 -0.10 8.70 7.46
N LEU A 38 0.91 8.12 8.13
CA LEU A 38 1.23 8.39 9.53
C LEU A 38 2.20 9.56 9.69
N ILE A 39 3.21 9.65 8.83
CA ILE A 39 4.29 10.64 8.93
C ILE A 39 3.93 11.91 8.16
N ALA A 40 3.35 11.78 6.97
CA ALA A 40 3.19 12.92 6.08
C ALA A 40 1.84 13.62 6.29
N ARG A 41 1.89 14.80 6.89
CA ARG A 41 0.69 15.63 7.16
C ARG A 41 0.32 16.49 5.95
N ASN A 42 1.34 16.88 5.18
CA ASN A 42 1.19 17.75 4.01
C ASN A 42 1.51 17.02 2.69
N ASP A 43 0.95 17.53 1.59
CA ASP A 43 1.14 16.95 0.25
C ASP A 43 2.61 17.02 -0.21
N ASP A 44 3.35 18.03 0.24
CA ASP A 44 4.78 18.21 -0.06
C ASP A 44 5.64 17.18 0.67
N GLU A 45 5.36 16.91 1.95
CA GLU A 45 6.04 15.86 2.73
C GLU A 45 5.82 14.48 2.10
N ARG A 46 4.58 14.19 1.66
CA ARG A 46 4.24 12.97 0.93
C ARG A 46 5.06 12.85 -0.34
N ARG A 47 5.21 13.95 -1.07
CA ARG A 47 5.98 13.98 -2.32
C ARG A 47 7.46 13.73 -2.09
N VAL A 48 8.05 14.30 -1.03
CA VAL A 48 9.46 14.06 -0.67
C VAL A 48 9.70 12.58 -0.34
N LEU A 49 8.84 11.97 0.48
CA LEU A 49 8.94 10.53 0.82
C LEU A 49 8.74 9.61 -0.38
N ILE A 50 7.81 9.96 -1.28
CA ILE A 50 7.60 9.20 -2.51
C ILE A 50 8.83 9.31 -3.42
N ASN A 51 9.37 10.52 -3.59
CA ASN A 51 10.53 10.75 -4.44
C ASN A 51 11.80 10.10 -3.88
N SER A 52 11.93 9.92 -2.56
CA SER A 52 13.07 9.21 -1.98
C SER A 52 13.09 7.73 -2.32
N VAL A 53 11.96 7.14 -2.71
CA VAL A 53 11.83 5.73 -3.12
C VAL A 53 11.70 5.58 -4.63
N GLY A 54 11.17 6.61 -5.30
CA GLY A 54 10.85 6.64 -6.73
C GLY A 54 11.99 6.24 -7.67
N ALA A 55 13.25 6.46 -7.29
CA ALA A 55 14.40 6.19 -8.16
C ALA A 55 14.82 4.70 -8.20
N HIS A 56 14.48 3.90 -7.19
CA HIS A 56 15.02 2.54 -7.04
C HIS A 56 13.96 1.46 -6.82
N TRP A 57 12.69 1.82 -6.56
CA TRP A 57 11.64 0.84 -6.27
C TRP A 57 11.43 -0.21 -7.37
N GLU A 58 11.53 0.16 -8.64
CA GLU A 58 11.40 -0.79 -9.76
C GLU A 58 12.51 -1.83 -9.73
N GLY A 59 13.74 -1.40 -9.47
CA GLY A 59 14.89 -2.29 -9.31
C GLY A 59 14.75 -3.20 -8.09
N ASN A 60 14.23 -2.66 -6.99
CA ASN A 60 14.02 -3.43 -5.76
C ASN A 60 12.98 -4.55 -5.94
N GLN A 61 11.94 -4.33 -6.75
CA GLN A 61 10.96 -5.38 -7.06
C GLN A 61 11.55 -6.57 -7.83
N VAL A 62 12.63 -6.36 -8.59
CA VAL A 62 13.29 -7.44 -9.34
C VAL A 62 13.83 -8.52 -8.40
N TRP A 63 14.19 -8.18 -7.16
CA TRP A 63 14.61 -9.19 -6.17
C TRP A 63 13.52 -10.22 -5.89
N LEU A 64 12.25 -9.81 -5.86
CA LEU A 64 11.12 -10.74 -5.68
C LEU A 64 10.95 -11.67 -6.88
N ILE A 65 11.06 -11.12 -8.09
CA ILE A 65 10.95 -11.88 -9.33
C ILE A 65 12.11 -12.88 -9.43
N LEU A 66 13.32 -12.43 -9.08
CA LEU A 66 14.52 -13.26 -9.04
C LEU A 66 14.38 -14.37 -7.99
N ALA A 67 13.83 -14.10 -6.82
CA ALA A 67 13.56 -15.12 -5.80
C ALA A 67 12.62 -16.21 -6.33
N GLY A 68 11.53 -15.81 -6.99
CA GLY A 68 10.57 -16.74 -7.61
C GLY A 68 11.22 -17.58 -8.71
N GLY A 69 11.99 -16.95 -9.60
CA GLY A 69 12.71 -17.63 -10.69
C GLY A 69 13.81 -18.58 -10.20
N ALA A 70 14.58 -18.16 -9.20
CA ALA A 70 15.61 -18.99 -8.56
C ALA A 70 15.00 -20.20 -7.86
N LEU A 71 13.87 -20.01 -7.17
CA LEU A 71 13.15 -21.10 -6.52
C LEU A 71 12.59 -22.10 -7.54
N PHE A 72 12.05 -21.61 -8.67
CA PHE A 72 11.60 -22.45 -9.77
C PHE A 72 12.74 -23.25 -10.40
N ALA A 73 13.90 -22.62 -10.62
CA ALA A 73 15.06 -23.27 -11.24
C ALA A 73 15.73 -24.30 -10.32
N ALA A 74 15.92 -23.97 -9.03
CA ALA A 74 16.63 -24.82 -8.09
C ALA A 74 15.73 -25.90 -7.46
N TRP A 75 14.52 -25.53 -7.02
CA TRP A 75 13.59 -26.42 -6.32
C TRP A 75 12.16 -26.35 -6.87
N PRO A 76 11.90 -26.92 -8.07
CA PRO A 76 10.59 -26.86 -8.73
C PRO A 76 9.43 -27.37 -7.86
N ARG A 77 9.68 -28.40 -7.03
CA ARG A 77 8.67 -28.96 -6.12
C ARG A 77 8.30 -27.99 -4.99
N VAL A 78 9.27 -27.29 -4.43
CA VAL A 78 9.03 -26.29 -3.37
C VAL A 78 8.29 -25.10 -3.96
N TYR A 79 8.70 -24.64 -5.14
CA TYR A 79 7.98 -23.61 -5.89
C TYR A 79 6.50 -24.00 -6.10
N ALA A 80 6.25 -25.19 -6.66
CA ALA A 80 4.89 -25.65 -6.91
C ALA A 80 4.06 -25.77 -5.63
N ALA A 81 4.63 -26.33 -4.55
CA ALA A 81 3.94 -26.49 -3.27
C ALA A 81 3.63 -25.13 -2.60
N ALA A 82 4.56 -24.17 -2.63
CA ALA A 82 4.36 -22.85 -2.04
C ALA A 82 3.29 -22.05 -2.79
N PHE A 83 3.38 -21.95 -4.13
CA PHE A 83 2.43 -21.17 -4.91
C PHE A 83 1.03 -21.81 -4.99
N SER A 84 0.94 -23.16 -4.95
CA SER A 84 -0.37 -23.84 -4.90
C SER A 84 -0.95 -23.89 -3.49
N GLY A 85 -0.15 -24.14 -2.46
CA GLY A 85 -0.61 -24.19 -1.06
C GLY A 85 -1.09 -22.84 -0.56
N PHE A 86 -0.41 -21.75 -0.99
CA PHE A 86 -0.76 -20.38 -0.63
C PHE A 86 -1.46 -19.63 -1.78
N TYR A 87 -2.21 -20.33 -2.64
CA TYR A 87 -2.78 -19.74 -3.87
C TYR A 87 -3.53 -18.42 -3.65
N VAL A 88 -4.51 -18.40 -2.74
CA VAL A 88 -5.31 -17.19 -2.45
C VAL A 88 -4.42 -16.06 -1.91
N ALA A 89 -3.48 -16.39 -1.02
CA ALA A 89 -2.55 -15.43 -0.45
C ALA A 89 -1.62 -14.84 -1.54
N MET A 90 -1.13 -15.65 -2.48
CA MET A 90 -0.25 -15.19 -3.57
C MET A 90 -1.01 -14.34 -4.59
N ILE A 91 -2.27 -14.67 -4.91
CA ILE A 91 -3.11 -13.82 -5.75
C ILE A 91 -3.34 -12.45 -5.09
N LEU A 92 -3.57 -12.45 -3.77
CA LEU A 92 -3.77 -11.23 -3.01
C LEU A 92 -2.49 -10.35 -3.03
N VAL A 93 -1.31 -10.94 -2.83
CA VAL A 93 -0.02 -10.24 -2.97
C VAL A 93 0.13 -9.67 -4.38
N LEU A 94 -0.17 -10.44 -5.43
CA LEU A 94 -0.08 -9.98 -6.81
C LEU A 94 -1.00 -8.78 -7.06
N CYS A 95 -2.26 -8.85 -6.61
CA CYS A 95 -3.20 -7.73 -6.70
C CYS A 95 -2.70 -6.49 -5.96
N ALA A 96 -2.12 -6.66 -4.77
CA ALA A 96 -1.53 -5.55 -4.01
C ALA A 96 -0.33 -4.92 -4.74
N LEU A 97 0.54 -5.75 -5.31
CA LEU A 97 1.71 -5.30 -6.06
C LEU A 97 1.33 -4.55 -7.34
N PHE A 98 0.19 -4.84 -7.97
CA PHE A 98 -0.30 -4.02 -9.09
C PHE A 98 -0.60 -2.57 -8.70
N PHE A 99 -1.05 -2.31 -7.47
CA PHE A 99 -1.37 -0.93 -7.06
C PHE A 99 -0.13 -0.05 -6.89
N ARG A 100 1.05 -0.60 -6.56
CA ARG A 100 2.28 0.19 -6.32
C ARG A 100 2.76 0.96 -7.56
N PRO A 101 3.07 0.30 -8.69
CA PRO A 101 3.49 0.98 -9.93
C PRO A 101 2.49 2.03 -10.37
N LEU A 102 1.21 1.65 -10.35
CA LEU A 102 0.12 2.53 -10.76
C LEU A 102 0.06 3.78 -9.88
N ALA A 103 0.19 3.61 -8.56
CA ALA A 103 0.06 4.73 -7.65
C ALA A 103 1.26 5.69 -7.70
N PHE A 104 2.48 5.20 -7.95
CA PHE A 104 3.64 6.08 -8.18
C PHE A 104 3.46 6.93 -9.45
N ASP A 105 3.07 6.31 -10.56
CA ASP A 105 2.96 7.00 -11.85
C ASP A 105 1.71 7.88 -11.98
N TYR A 106 0.56 7.42 -11.48
CA TYR A 106 -0.72 8.09 -11.71
C TYR A 106 -1.04 9.18 -10.68
N ARG A 107 -0.45 9.16 -9.48
CA ARG A 107 -0.71 10.17 -8.43
C ARG A 107 -0.47 11.60 -8.91
N GLY A 108 0.58 11.81 -9.70
CA GLY A 108 0.99 13.13 -10.19
C GLY A 108 0.23 13.65 -11.40
N LYS A 109 -0.52 12.80 -12.13
CA LYS A 109 -1.10 13.16 -13.44
C LYS A 109 -2.32 14.07 -13.36
N ILE A 110 -3.08 14.00 -12.26
CA ILE A 110 -4.30 14.81 -12.08
C ILE A 110 -4.19 15.62 -10.78
N ALA A 111 -4.30 16.93 -10.88
CA ALA A 111 -4.28 17.86 -9.75
C ALA A 111 -5.63 17.90 -9.00
N ASN A 112 -6.10 16.75 -8.53
CA ASN A 112 -7.33 16.61 -7.74
C ASN A 112 -7.02 15.94 -6.39
N ALA A 113 -7.50 16.54 -5.29
CA ALA A 113 -7.29 16.02 -3.94
C ALA A 113 -7.87 14.61 -3.73
N ARG A 114 -9.05 14.31 -4.31
CA ARG A 114 -9.66 12.97 -4.22
C ARG A 114 -8.85 11.92 -4.98
N TRP A 115 -8.25 12.32 -6.11
CA TRP A 115 -7.39 11.46 -6.93
C TRP A 115 -6.11 11.09 -6.19
N ARG A 116 -5.40 12.07 -5.63
CA ARG A 116 -4.19 11.83 -4.81
C ARG A 116 -4.49 10.95 -3.61
N ALA A 117 -5.60 11.21 -2.91
CA ALA A 117 -6.04 10.41 -1.77
C ALA A 117 -6.33 8.93 -2.11
N LEU A 118 -6.84 8.65 -3.31
CA LEU A 118 -7.08 7.29 -3.79
C LEU A 118 -5.76 6.55 -4.04
N TRP A 119 -4.81 7.19 -4.73
CA TRP A 119 -3.51 6.59 -5.00
C TRP A 119 -2.63 6.46 -3.75
N ASP A 120 -2.69 7.41 -2.83
CA ASP A 120 -2.06 7.26 -1.51
C ASP A 120 -2.59 6.04 -0.76
N THR A 121 -3.89 5.75 -0.88
CA THR A 121 -4.50 4.54 -0.30
C THR A 121 -4.02 3.29 -1.02
N GLY A 122 -3.93 3.33 -2.35
CA GLY A 122 -3.34 2.26 -3.17
C GLY A 122 -1.89 1.94 -2.79
N LEU A 123 -1.06 2.96 -2.55
CA LEU A 123 0.32 2.80 -2.08
C LEU A 123 0.38 2.10 -0.73
N VAL A 124 -0.47 2.51 0.23
CA VAL A 124 -0.50 1.90 1.56
C VAL A 124 -0.92 0.44 1.48
N ILE A 125 -1.99 0.13 0.74
CA ILE A 125 -2.46 -1.26 0.59
C ILE A 125 -1.39 -2.09 -0.13
N GLY A 126 -0.83 -1.58 -1.22
CA GLY A 126 0.24 -2.24 -1.97
C GLY A 126 1.54 -2.46 -1.19
N SER A 127 1.74 -1.69 -0.12
CA SER A 127 2.94 -1.78 0.73
C SER A 127 2.71 -2.58 2.02
N LEU A 128 1.49 -2.60 2.55
CA LEU A 128 1.17 -3.27 3.81
C LEU A 128 0.86 -4.76 3.60
N VAL A 129 0.15 -5.06 2.53
CA VAL A 129 -0.37 -6.40 2.27
C VAL A 129 0.76 -7.42 2.03
N PRO A 130 1.76 -7.16 1.17
CA PRO A 130 2.79 -8.18 0.90
C PRO A 130 3.61 -8.59 2.13
N PRO A 131 4.14 -7.67 2.97
CA PRO A 131 4.86 -8.05 4.19
C PRO A 131 4.02 -8.87 5.17
N VAL A 132 2.73 -8.50 5.34
CA VAL A 132 1.81 -9.23 6.22
C VAL A 132 1.57 -10.65 5.69
N VAL A 133 1.28 -10.80 4.40
CA VAL A 133 1.05 -12.11 3.79
C VAL A 133 2.30 -12.99 3.88
N PHE A 134 3.48 -12.45 3.54
CA PHE A 134 4.73 -13.21 3.61
C PHE A 134 5.06 -13.60 5.05
N GLY A 135 4.90 -12.69 6.02
CA GLY A 135 5.12 -13.00 7.44
C GLY A 135 4.25 -14.16 7.93
N ILE A 136 2.97 -14.17 7.56
CA ILE A 136 2.06 -15.25 7.94
C ILE A 136 2.39 -16.54 7.19
N ALA A 137 2.77 -16.47 5.92
CA ALA A 137 3.20 -17.64 5.15
C ALA A 137 4.44 -18.29 5.77
N PHE A 138 5.47 -17.50 6.12
CA PHE A 138 6.66 -18.00 6.82
C PHE A 138 6.34 -18.55 8.21
N GLY A 139 5.46 -17.89 8.98
CA GLY A 139 4.99 -18.41 10.27
C GLY A 139 4.33 -19.79 10.14
N ASN A 140 3.46 -19.95 9.14
CA ASN A 140 2.82 -21.23 8.84
C ASN A 140 3.81 -22.30 8.33
N LEU A 141 4.87 -21.89 7.62
CA LEU A 141 5.92 -22.83 7.19
C LEU A 141 6.65 -23.46 8.38
N PHE A 142 6.89 -22.71 9.46
CA PHE A 142 7.52 -23.25 10.68
C PHE A 142 6.61 -24.17 11.47
N LEU A 143 5.29 -23.90 11.47
CA LEU A 143 4.28 -24.74 12.14
C LEU A 143 3.92 -26.00 11.35
N GLY A 144 4.24 -26.03 10.05
CA GLY A 144 3.89 -27.08 9.12
C GLY A 144 2.56 -26.80 8.41
N VAL A 145 2.58 -26.86 7.07
CA VAL A 145 1.40 -26.58 6.25
C VAL A 145 0.76 -27.91 5.82
N PRO A 146 -0.50 -28.19 6.18
CA PRO A 146 -1.23 -29.34 5.65
C PRO A 146 -1.56 -29.07 4.18
N LEU A 147 -0.74 -29.60 3.26
CA LEU A 147 -0.97 -29.45 1.83
C LEU A 147 -2.16 -30.32 1.39
N PRO A 148 -3.26 -29.73 0.88
CA PRO A 148 -4.41 -30.49 0.46
C PRO A 148 -4.08 -31.35 -0.76
N SER A 149 -4.43 -32.64 -0.71
CA SER A 149 -4.44 -33.53 -1.86
C SER A 149 -5.34 -32.96 -2.98
N ARG A 150 -4.99 -33.22 -4.24
CA ARG A 150 -5.55 -32.67 -5.51
C ARG A 150 -7.08 -32.47 -5.62
N ARG A 151 -7.90 -33.13 -4.78
CA ARG A 151 -9.37 -33.01 -4.72
C ARG A 151 -9.88 -31.87 -3.83
N SER A 152 -9.14 -31.43 -2.82
CA SER A 152 -9.62 -30.41 -1.86
C SER A 152 -9.41 -28.97 -2.32
N PHE A 153 -8.55 -28.76 -3.32
CA PHE A 153 -8.23 -27.42 -3.85
C PHE A 153 -9.43 -26.76 -4.55
N MET A 154 -10.20 -27.55 -5.31
CA MET A 154 -11.35 -27.05 -6.07
C MET A 154 -12.55 -26.72 -5.18
N LEU A 155 -12.71 -27.43 -4.06
CA LEU A 155 -13.80 -27.22 -3.10
C LEU A 155 -13.58 -25.98 -2.19
N THR A 156 -12.33 -25.54 -2.04
CA THR A 156 -11.98 -24.38 -1.19
C THR A 156 -12.23 -23.03 -1.89
N ILE A 157 -12.12 -22.98 -3.22
CA ILE A 157 -12.32 -21.75 -4.01
C ILE A 157 -13.81 -21.43 -4.21
N LEU A 158 -14.70 -22.44 -4.19
CA LEU A 158 -16.13 -22.28 -4.49
C LEU A 158 -17.05 -22.28 -3.26
N ALA A 159 -16.57 -22.58 -2.05
CA ALA A 159 -17.39 -22.71 -0.86
C ALA A 159 -17.28 -21.47 0.04
N PRO A 160 -18.32 -20.61 0.15
CA PRO A 160 -18.32 -19.47 1.06
C PRO A 160 -18.42 -19.88 2.54
N SER A 161 -18.68 -21.16 2.83
CA SER A 161 -19.07 -21.67 4.16
C SER A 161 -18.24 -22.84 4.69
N GLY A 162 -17.11 -23.17 4.06
CA GLY A 162 -16.23 -24.24 4.57
C GLY A 162 -15.35 -23.75 5.72
N SER A 163 -15.39 -24.42 6.87
CA SER A 163 -14.62 -24.16 8.11
C SER A 163 -13.11 -23.87 7.96
N TYR A 164 -12.53 -24.05 6.77
CA TYR A 164 -11.14 -23.72 6.47
C TYR A 164 -10.86 -22.22 6.27
N SER A 165 -11.85 -21.41 5.88
CA SER A 165 -11.68 -19.94 5.83
C SER A 165 -11.46 -19.33 7.22
N ARG A 166 -11.97 -19.99 8.27
CA ARG A 166 -11.72 -19.65 9.68
C ARG A 166 -10.42 -20.23 10.25
N LEU A 167 -9.80 -21.19 9.55
CA LEU A 167 -8.55 -21.85 9.96
C LEU A 167 -7.30 -21.32 9.24
N CYS A 168 -7.45 -20.46 8.23
CA CYS A 168 -6.35 -19.65 7.71
C CYS A 168 -6.35 -18.29 8.42
N PRO A 169 -5.68 -18.15 9.59
CA PRO A 169 -5.53 -16.86 10.26
C PRO A 169 -4.95 -15.79 9.33
N THR A 170 -4.24 -16.20 8.27
CA THR A 170 -3.80 -15.35 7.16
C THR A 170 -4.92 -14.54 6.52
N VAL A 171 -5.99 -15.19 6.08
CA VAL A 171 -7.07 -14.53 5.33
C VAL A 171 -7.88 -13.63 6.26
N TRP A 172 -8.18 -14.11 7.47
CA TRP A 172 -8.91 -13.32 8.47
C TRP A 172 -8.12 -12.08 8.94
N ILE A 173 -6.80 -12.21 9.19
CA ILE A 173 -5.95 -11.08 9.57
C ILE A 173 -5.89 -10.06 8.43
N ILE A 174 -5.73 -10.50 7.19
CA ILE A 174 -5.65 -9.58 6.05
C ILE A 174 -6.99 -8.86 5.82
N GLU A 175 -8.12 -9.56 5.87
CA GLU A 175 -9.45 -8.97 5.76
C GLU A 175 -9.74 -7.97 6.89
N SER A 176 -9.32 -8.29 8.12
CA SER A 176 -9.51 -7.40 9.26
C SER A 176 -8.66 -6.12 9.14
N VAL A 177 -7.39 -6.25 8.71
CA VAL A 177 -6.47 -5.11 8.53
C VAL A 177 -6.90 -4.21 7.37
N VAL A 178 -7.21 -4.79 6.20
CA VAL A 178 -7.68 -4.02 5.03
C VAL A 178 -9.06 -3.41 5.30
N GLY A 179 -9.96 -4.17 5.93
CA GLY A 179 -11.30 -3.72 6.30
C GLY A 179 -11.30 -2.56 7.29
N ASP A 180 -10.41 -2.58 8.29
CA ASP A 180 -10.27 -1.49 9.24
C ASP A 180 -9.69 -0.23 8.62
N TYR A 181 -8.73 -0.38 7.70
CA TYR A 181 -8.22 0.76 6.95
C TYR A 181 -9.32 1.41 6.08
N ALA A 182 -10.09 0.60 5.35
CA ALA A 182 -11.22 1.08 4.56
C ALA A 182 -12.31 1.75 5.43
N ARG A 183 -12.65 1.16 6.58
CA ARG A 183 -13.64 1.72 7.53
C ARG A 183 -13.20 3.08 8.09
N ARG A 184 -11.95 3.21 8.53
CA ARG A 184 -11.42 4.50 9.06
C ARG A 184 -11.47 5.61 8.01
N ARG A 185 -11.30 5.27 6.73
CA ARG A 185 -11.39 6.22 5.62
C ARG A 185 -12.84 6.65 5.36
N LEU A 186 -13.78 5.72 5.36
CA LEU A 186 -15.21 6.02 5.18
C LEU A 186 -15.73 6.95 6.28
N VAL A 187 -15.37 6.70 7.54
CA VAL A 187 -15.73 7.58 8.66
C VAL A 187 -15.13 8.99 8.49
N THR A 188 -13.89 9.09 8.02
CA THR A 188 -13.26 10.41 7.76
C THR A 188 -13.96 11.15 6.61
N VAL A 189 -14.37 10.45 5.55
CA VAL A 189 -15.10 11.02 4.40
C VAL A 189 -16.52 11.43 4.79
N GLU A 190 -17.23 10.61 5.56
CA GLU A 190 -18.58 10.93 6.05
C GLU A 190 -18.56 12.16 6.97
N ASN A 191 -17.58 12.23 7.87
CA ASN A 191 -17.38 13.39 8.73
C ASN A 191 -16.97 14.64 7.92
N GLY A 192 -16.07 14.51 6.93
CA GLY A 192 -15.71 15.60 6.02
C GLY A 192 -16.86 16.10 5.14
N GLY A 193 -17.78 15.20 4.77
CA GLY A 193 -19.02 15.52 4.05
C GLY A 193 -19.99 16.36 4.87
N ARG A 194 -20.15 16.05 6.16
CA ARG A 194 -21.01 16.81 7.10
C ARG A 194 -20.51 18.25 7.35
N TYR A 195 -19.21 18.50 7.28
CA TYR A 195 -18.67 19.86 7.36
C TYR A 195 -18.92 20.67 6.08
N SER A 196 -19.04 20.02 4.93
CA SER A 196 -19.34 20.72 3.66
C SER A 196 -20.83 21.06 3.49
N SER A 197 -21.74 20.30 4.10
CA SER A 197 -23.19 20.55 4.03
C SER A 197 -23.72 21.52 5.09
N THR A 198 -22.90 21.93 6.07
CA THR A 198 -23.30 22.90 7.12
C THR A 198 -22.90 24.35 6.77
N GLY A 199 -22.31 24.58 5.59
CA GLY A 199 -21.76 25.88 5.16
C GLY A 199 -22.56 26.64 4.10
N SER A 200 -23.81 26.30 3.80
CA SER A 200 -24.66 27.07 2.87
C SER A 200 -25.72 27.89 3.60
N VAL A 201 -25.32 29.02 4.20
CA VAL A 201 -26.26 30.08 4.57
C VAL A 201 -25.75 31.41 4.01
N GLY A 202 -26.39 31.83 2.90
CA GLY A 202 -26.66 33.22 2.54
C GLY A 202 -25.49 34.17 2.24
N HIS A 203 -25.23 34.38 0.96
CA HIS A 203 -24.56 35.60 0.47
C HIS A 203 -25.62 36.67 0.17
N PRO A 204 -25.34 37.98 0.37
CA PRO A 204 -25.94 39.02 -0.47
C PRO A 204 -24.90 39.76 -1.32
N PRO A 205 -25.33 40.42 -2.42
CA PRO A 205 -24.48 40.77 -3.55
C PRO A 205 -23.85 42.16 -3.41
N GLN A 206 -22.61 42.32 -3.82
CA GLN A 206 -21.96 43.64 -3.94
C GLN A 206 -21.83 44.05 -5.41
N ARG A 207 -22.75 44.89 -5.89
CA ARG A 207 -22.47 45.86 -6.97
C ARG A 207 -23.47 47.03 -6.98
N ALA A 208 -22.88 48.23 -6.91
CA ALA A 208 -23.36 49.53 -7.35
C ALA A 208 -24.61 50.15 -6.67
N ALA A 209 -24.38 51.08 -5.75
CA ALA A 209 -25.22 52.28 -5.60
C ALA A 209 -24.39 53.41 -4.95
N ASP A 210 -24.05 54.35 -5.81
CA ASP A 210 -23.62 55.72 -5.54
C ASP A 210 -24.71 56.47 -4.73
N ARG A 211 -24.31 57.25 -3.71
CA ARG A 211 -24.85 58.58 -3.31
C ARG A 211 -24.69 58.89 -1.82
N ASP A 212 -24.09 60.06 -1.61
CA ASP A 212 -24.34 61.01 -0.53
C ASP A 212 -23.99 60.59 0.90
N LEU A 213 -22.77 60.97 1.32
CA LEU A 213 -22.47 61.58 2.63
C LEU A 213 -21.06 62.22 2.58
N LEU A 214 -20.99 63.46 2.07
CA LEU A 214 -19.88 64.39 2.28
C LEU A 214 -20.01 65.05 3.69
N PRO A 215 -19.11 65.95 4.14
CA PRO A 215 -17.70 65.76 4.53
C PRO A 215 -17.37 66.46 5.88
N ALA A 216 -16.37 66.04 6.66
CA ALA A 216 -15.78 66.91 7.70
C ALA A 216 -14.38 66.46 8.18
N GLY A 217 -13.35 67.15 7.69
CA GLY A 217 -12.20 67.59 8.50
C GLY A 217 -11.20 66.56 9.02
N ARG A 218 -10.08 66.39 8.30
CA ARG A 218 -8.72 66.77 8.75
C ARG A 218 -7.64 66.29 7.77
N LEU A 219 -7.18 67.21 6.93
CA LEU A 219 -5.84 67.22 6.37
C LEU A 219 -5.01 68.26 7.15
N LEU A 220 -3.78 67.88 7.51
CA LEU A 220 -2.57 68.70 7.69
C LEU A 220 -2.43 69.64 8.90
N ALA A 221 -1.38 69.36 9.70
CA ALA A 221 -0.40 70.32 10.23
C ALA A 221 0.89 69.52 10.50
N VAL A 222 1.97 69.63 9.74
CA VAL A 222 2.96 70.74 9.72
C VAL A 222 3.49 71.09 11.11
N GLY A 223 4.75 70.71 11.35
CA GLY A 223 5.77 71.53 12.01
C GLY A 223 5.72 71.66 13.53
N ARG A 224 6.62 70.95 14.22
CA ARG A 224 7.30 71.47 15.42
C ARG A 224 8.76 71.00 15.48
N ARG A 225 9.63 72.01 15.31
CA ARG A 225 10.94 72.27 15.91
C ARG A 225 12.06 71.24 15.76
#